data_AF-A0A3D0FTW0-F1
#
_entry.id   AF-A0A3D0FTW0-F1
#
_cell.length_a   1.000
_cell.length_b   1.000
_cell.length_c   1.000
_cell.angle_alpha   90.00
_cell.angle_beta   90.00
_cell.angle_gamma   90.00
#
_symmetry.space_group_name_H-M   'P 1'
#
loop_
_entity.id
_entity.type
_entity.pdbx_description
1 polymer ?
#
loop_
_entity_poly.entity_id
_entity_poly.type
_entity_poly.pdbx_seq_one_letter_code
_entity_poly.pdbx_strand_id
1 'polypeptide(L)'
;MTITFNSLCSQVNKGDSPFYEKMRTLPLDEREKLIYDEIMSGNVPDYMKGFVKISYKDRDANHKTHRVTLFVKPDYLTVGDGKSAFIIPMTPATAQKIADSSGCSLPTPKIVDIIYKKSRLKVEPFNYIPRGDRNETPDIFYDHSRVIFAQIKAAGYKPGVFIAGSKKDIVISSKLQDSLRPGHVIIYGWHRLDGTPIQPVYNGHLGRYVDYSHGVRLICDTIKIDGKKYNYRDVLRDTLLYTLLSNEDKPLVITSYSY
;
A
#
# COMPACT_ATOMS: atom_id res chain seq x y z
N MET A 1 14.51 -24.13 38.51
CA MET A 1 14.45 -22.93 37.66
C MET A 1 13.99 -23.40 36.28
N THR A 2 12.70 -23.36 36.02
CA THR A 2 12.10 -23.95 34.82
C THR A 2 12.19 -22.92 33.69
N ILE A 3 13.10 -23.15 32.74
CA ILE A 3 13.20 -22.32 31.54
C ILE A 3 12.04 -22.72 30.63
N THR A 4 10.97 -21.95 30.66
CA THR A 4 9.89 -22.04 29.68
C THR A 4 10.41 -21.45 28.37
N PHE A 5 10.68 -22.31 27.38
CA PHE A 5 10.81 -21.89 26.00
C PHE A 5 9.47 -21.32 25.56
N ASN A 6 9.37 -19.98 25.47
CA ASN A 6 8.27 -19.35 24.77
C ASN A 6 8.32 -19.83 23.31
N SER A 7 7.21 -20.40 22.86
CA SER A 7 7.01 -20.82 21.47
C SER A 7 7.45 -19.70 20.52
N LEU A 8 8.31 -20.04 19.56
CA LEU A 8 8.67 -19.17 18.45
C LEU A 8 7.35 -18.70 17.79
N CYS A 9 7.16 -17.39 17.68
CA CYS A 9 5.98 -16.73 17.09
C CYS A 9 5.71 -17.07 15.59
N SER A 10 6.30 -18.14 15.04
CA SER A 10 6.20 -18.49 13.62
C SER A 10 5.30 -19.70 13.33
N GLN A 11 4.73 -20.38 14.33
CA GLN A 11 3.77 -21.45 14.10
C GLN A 11 2.35 -20.90 14.24
N VAL A 12 1.68 -20.75 13.09
CA VAL A 12 0.21 -20.57 13.04
C VAL A 12 -0.38 -21.95 13.31
N ASN A 13 -1.17 -22.11 14.36
CA ASN A 13 -1.89 -23.37 14.54
C ASN A 13 -3.02 -23.43 13.52
N LYS A 14 -3.41 -24.65 13.14
CA LYS A 14 -4.59 -24.85 12.29
C LYS A 14 -5.81 -24.14 12.91
N GLY A 15 -6.46 -23.29 12.12
CA GLY A 15 -7.62 -22.49 12.53
C GLY A 15 -7.27 -21.10 13.06
N ASP A 16 -6.00 -20.79 13.34
CA ASP A 16 -5.62 -19.46 13.84
C ASP A 16 -5.78 -18.40 12.74
N SER A 17 -5.57 -18.74 11.46
CA SER A 17 -5.67 -17.79 10.33
C SER A 17 -6.50 -18.36 9.16
N PRO A 18 -7.85 -18.42 9.29
CA PRO A 18 -8.71 -19.06 8.30
C PRO A 18 -8.63 -18.42 6.92
N PHE A 19 -8.43 -17.09 6.86
CA PHE A 19 -8.22 -16.37 5.60
C PHE A 19 -6.96 -16.85 4.87
N TYR A 20 -5.82 -16.88 5.57
CA TYR A 20 -4.55 -17.36 5.00
C TYR A 20 -4.63 -18.82 4.58
N GLU A 21 -5.17 -19.69 5.44
CA GLU A 21 -5.30 -21.14 5.18
C GLU A 21 -6.12 -21.42 3.92
N LYS A 22 -7.17 -20.65 3.69
CA LYS A 22 -7.95 -20.73 2.45
C LYS A 22 -7.19 -20.12 1.28
N MET A 23 -6.64 -18.91 1.43
CA MET A 23 -5.93 -18.20 0.35
C MET A 23 -4.77 -19.02 -0.21
N ARG A 24 -3.99 -19.71 0.64
CA ARG A 24 -2.78 -20.45 0.22
C ARG A 24 -3.04 -21.61 -0.75
N THR A 25 -4.28 -22.09 -0.86
CA THR A 25 -4.64 -23.20 -1.75
C THR A 25 -5.32 -22.76 -3.04
N LEU A 26 -5.64 -21.46 -3.18
CA LEU A 26 -6.43 -20.95 -4.29
C LEU A 26 -5.55 -20.48 -5.47
N PRO A 27 -6.02 -20.62 -6.72
CA PRO A 27 -5.41 -19.98 -7.87
C PRO A 27 -5.53 -18.45 -7.77
N LEU A 28 -4.74 -17.70 -8.55
CA LEU A 28 -4.65 -16.24 -8.45
C LEU A 28 -6.04 -15.56 -8.51
N ASP A 29 -6.88 -15.88 -9.49
CA ASP A 29 -8.15 -15.18 -9.66
C ASP A 29 -9.12 -15.41 -8.48
N GLU A 30 -9.13 -16.62 -7.92
CA GLU A 30 -9.91 -16.93 -6.72
C GLU A 30 -9.32 -16.28 -5.46
N ARG A 31 -7.99 -16.16 -5.35
CA ARG A 31 -7.31 -15.40 -4.29
C ARG A 31 -7.72 -13.93 -4.33
N GLU A 32 -7.65 -13.31 -5.50
CA GLU A 32 -8.02 -11.90 -5.70
C GLU A 32 -9.49 -11.64 -5.37
N LYS A 33 -10.39 -12.55 -5.76
CA LYS A 33 -11.80 -12.50 -5.36
C LYS A 33 -11.97 -12.60 -3.85
N LEU A 34 -11.30 -13.56 -3.21
CA LEU A 34 -11.35 -13.74 -1.75
C LEU A 34 -10.85 -12.48 -1.02
N ILE A 35 -9.75 -11.88 -1.46
CA ILE A 35 -9.20 -10.64 -0.89
C ILE A 35 -10.24 -9.52 -0.95
N TYR A 36 -10.87 -9.32 -2.10
CA TYR A 36 -11.91 -8.30 -2.27
C TYR A 36 -13.08 -8.54 -1.31
N ASP A 37 -13.64 -9.75 -1.29
CA ASP A 37 -14.83 -10.09 -0.49
C ASP A 37 -14.56 -9.90 1.02
N GLU A 38 -13.39 -10.31 1.51
CA GLU A 38 -12.99 -10.17 2.91
C GLU A 38 -12.86 -8.70 3.32
N ILE A 39 -12.17 -7.88 2.51
CA ILE A 39 -12.01 -6.46 2.82
C ILE A 39 -13.36 -5.73 2.75
N MET A 40 -14.19 -6.01 1.74
CA MET A 40 -15.50 -5.35 1.57
C MET A 40 -16.55 -5.81 2.58
N SER A 41 -16.44 -7.01 3.13
CA SER A 41 -17.26 -7.46 4.26
C SER A 41 -16.83 -6.83 5.60
N GLY A 42 -15.71 -6.10 5.60
CA GLY A 42 -15.19 -5.42 6.79
C GLY A 42 -14.26 -6.28 7.64
N ASN A 43 -13.75 -7.41 7.11
CA ASN A 43 -12.72 -8.21 7.76
C ASN A 43 -11.34 -7.54 7.67
N VAL A 44 -11.23 -6.40 8.33
CA VAL A 44 -10.01 -5.60 8.45
C VAL A 44 -9.78 -5.23 9.92
N PRO A 45 -8.52 -5.01 10.34
CA PRO A 45 -8.25 -4.56 11.70
C PRO A 45 -8.92 -3.21 11.99
N ASP A 46 -9.27 -2.95 13.25
CA ASP A 46 -9.92 -1.69 13.65
C ASP A 46 -9.13 -0.44 13.22
N TYR A 47 -7.80 -0.49 13.26
CA TYR A 47 -6.95 0.63 12.82
C TYR A 47 -7.12 0.95 11.32
N MET A 48 -7.59 0.00 10.51
CA MET A 48 -7.86 0.20 9.08
C MET A 48 -9.23 0.82 8.80
N LYS A 49 -10.13 0.96 9.79
CA LYS A 49 -11.44 1.61 9.59
C LYS A 49 -11.31 3.13 9.46
N GLY A 50 -10.36 3.74 10.18
CA GLY A 50 -10.12 5.19 10.16
C GLY A 50 -9.13 5.68 9.08
N PHE A 51 -8.73 6.95 9.21
CA PHE A 51 -7.66 7.57 8.42
C PHE A 51 -6.75 8.41 9.32
N VAL A 52 -5.47 8.49 8.94
CA VAL A 52 -4.50 9.44 9.47
C VAL A 52 -4.52 10.71 8.62
N LYS A 53 -4.73 11.86 9.25
CA LYS A 53 -4.64 13.16 8.58
C LYS A 53 -3.17 13.57 8.44
N ILE A 54 -2.73 13.84 7.22
CA ILE A 54 -1.42 14.42 6.93
C ILE A 54 -1.59 15.79 6.26
N SER A 55 -0.75 16.76 6.63
CA SER A 55 -0.74 18.08 6.01
C SER A 55 0.67 18.49 5.60
N TYR A 56 0.78 19.13 4.44
CA TYR A 56 2.03 19.65 3.89
C TYR A 56 1.76 20.93 3.08
N LYS A 57 2.83 21.63 2.72
CA LYS A 57 2.77 22.75 1.78
C LYS A 57 3.55 22.36 0.54
N ASP A 58 3.05 22.74 -0.63
CA ASP A 58 3.74 22.56 -1.90
C ASP A 58 3.30 23.65 -2.88
N ARG A 59 3.95 23.73 -4.03
CA ARG A 59 3.66 24.70 -5.08
C ARG A 59 2.86 24.07 -6.22
N ASP A 60 1.86 24.80 -6.72
CA ASP A 60 1.16 24.45 -7.95
C ASP A 60 2.04 24.71 -9.20
N ALA A 61 1.52 24.43 -10.39
CA ALA A 61 2.25 24.64 -11.65
C ALA A 61 2.61 26.12 -11.94
N ASN A 62 1.96 27.09 -11.28
CA ASN A 62 2.29 28.52 -11.35
C ASN A 62 3.16 28.98 -10.16
N HIS A 63 3.77 28.05 -9.45
CA HIS A 63 4.61 28.30 -8.27
C HIS A 63 3.89 28.92 -7.06
N LYS A 64 2.55 28.94 -7.05
CA LYS A 64 1.77 29.41 -5.90
C LYS A 64 1.77 28.34 -4.82
N THR A 65 2.04 28.75 -3.58
CA THR A 65 2.10 27.82 -2.45
C THR A 65 0.70 27.52 -1.91
N HIS A 66 0.39 26.24 -1.76
CA HIS A 66 -0.87 25.73 -1.22
C HIS A 66 -0.63 24.89 0.03
N ARG A 67 -1.62 24.85 0.93
CA ARG A 67 -1.67 23.89 2.03
C ARG A 67 -2.54 22.70 1.62
N VAL A 68 -1.93 21.53 1.50
CA VAL A 68 -2.62 20.28 1.19
C VAL A 68 -2.86 19.47 2.45
N THR A 69 -4.02 18.83 2.55
CA THR A 69 -4.35 17.86 3.59
C THR A 69 -4.92 16.60 2.96
N LEU A 70 -4.31 15.46 3.25
CA LEU A 70 -4.74 14.13 2.83
C LEU A 70 -5.20 13.31 4.03
N PHE A 71 -6.04 12.32 3.78
CA PHE A 71 -6.47 11.34 4.77
C PHE A 71 -6.05 9.96 4.28
N VAL A 72 -5.16 9.31 4.99
CA VAL A 72 -4.40 8.14 4.50
C VAL A 72 -4.59 6.97 5.45
N LYS A 73 -4.70 5.74 4.91
CA LYS A 73 -4.70 4.56 5.77
C LYS A 73 -3.38 4.46 6.56
N PRO A 74 -3.42 4.14 7.86
CA PRO A 74 -2.24 4.16 8.71
C PRO A 74 -1.17 3.16 8.27
N ASP A 75 -1.60 2.06 7.65
CA ASP A 75 -0.75 1.00 7.12
C ASP A 75 -1.26 0.54 5.74
N TYR A 76 -0.59 -0.45 5.17
CA TYR A 76 -1.02 -1.19 3.99
C TYR A 76 -2.29 -2.01 4.27
N LEU A 77 -3.05 -2.32 3.22
CA LEU A 77 -4.26 -3.14 3.32
C LEU A 77 -3.94 -4.46 4.04
N THR A 78 -4.75 -4.73 5.06
CA THR A 78 -4.58 -5.83 6.00
C THR A 78 -5.94 -6.50 6.18
N VAL A 79 -5.97 -7.84 6.09
CA VAL A 79 -7.16 -8.67 6.35
C VAL A 79 -7.05 -9.30 7.74
N GLY A 80 -8.17 -9.47 8.44
CA GLY A 80 -8.19 -10.07 9.78
C GLY A 80 -7.68 -9.13 10.87
N ASP A 81 -7.50 -9.65 12.08
CA ASP A 81 -7.09 -8.87 13.25
C ASP A 81 -6.08 -9.61 14.14
N GLY A 82 -5.64 -8.94 15.20
CA GLY A 82 -4.82 -9.55 16.25
C GLY A 82 -3.59 -10.31 15.74
N LYS A 83 -3.49 -11.59 16.10
CA LYS A 83 -2.37 -12.46 15.71
C LYS A 83 -2.45 -12.92 14.25
N SER A 84 -3.61 -12.79 13.61
CA SER A 84 -3.91 -13.36 12.29
C SER A 84 -4.02 -12.30 11.21
N ALA A 85 -3.90 -11.02 11.58
CA ALA A 85 -3.83 -9.88 10.67
C ALA A 85 -2.82 -10.14 9.55
N PHE A 86 -3.18 -9.92 8.30
CA PHE A 86 -2.34 -10.25 7.16
C PHE A 86 -2.26 -9.06 6.21
N ILE A 87 -1.10 -8.40 6.16
CA ILE A 87 -0.79 -7.38 5.16
C ILE A 87 -0.74 -8.08 3.80
N ILE A 88 -1.67 -7.72 2.91
CA ILE A 88 -2.02 -8.56 1.77
C ILE A 88 -1.56 -7.93 0.43
N PRO A 89 -0.54 -8.49 -0.23
CA PRO A 89 -0.27 -8.21 -1.63
C PRO A 89 -1.44 -8.65 -2.52
N MET A 90 -1.72 -7.89 -3.57
CA MET A 90 -2.78 -8.15 -4.54
C MET A 90 -2.45 -7.51 -5.88
N THR A 91 -3.23 -7.82 -6.91
CA THR A 91 -3.09 -7.17 -8.22
C THR A 91 -3.52 -5.69 -8.18
N PRO A 92 -2.99 -4.83 -9.06
CA PRO A 92 -3.47 -3.47 -9.23
C PRO A 92 -4.97 -3.37 -9.55
N ALA A 93 -5.54 -4.36 -10.26
CA ALA A 93 -6.97 -4.39 -10.58
C ALA A 93 -7.81 -4.52 -9.29
N THR A 94 -7.50 -5.50 -8.44
CA THR A 94 -8.17 -5.67 -7.13
C THR A 94 -7.92 -4.47 -6.21
N ALA A 95 -6.69 -3.96 -6.18
CA ALA A 95 -6.35 -2.77 -5.40
C ALA A 95 -7.21 -1.56 -5.79
N GLN A 96 -7.37 -1.33 -7.09
CA GLN A 96 -8.21 -0.26 -7.61
C GLN A 96 -9.68 -0.47 -7.29
N LYS A 97 -10.20 -1.69 -7.48
CA LYS A 97 -11.59 -2.03 -7.17
C LYS A 97 -11.93 -1.78 -5.69
N ILE A 98 -11.01 -2.14 -4.78
CA ILE A 98 -11.14 -1.86 -3.34
C ILE A 98 -11.10 -0.35 -3.09
N ALA A 99 -10.17 0.37 -3.72
CA ALA A 99 -10.05 1.82 -3.57
C ALA A 99 -11.36 2.52 -3.96
N ASP A 100 -11.90 2.22 -5.14
CA ASP A 100 -13.14 2.81 -5.64
C ASP A 100 -14.33 2.47 -4.73
N SER A 101 -14.47 1.19 -4.34
CA SER A 101 -15.53 0.73 -3.44
C SER A 101 -15.48 1.39 -2.06
N SER A 102 -14.30 1.90 -1.66
CA SER A 102 -14.06 2.54 -0.36
C SER A 102 -14.02 4.07 -0.42
N GLY A 103 -14.36 4.70 -1.55
CA GLY A 103 -14.23 6.16 -1.74
C GLY A 103 -12.79 6.65 -1.58
N CYS A 104 -11.85 5.86 -2.10
CA CYS A 104 -10.42 6.06 -1.99
C CYS A 104 -9.71 5.97 -3.35
N SER A 105 -8.45 6.38 -3.36
CA SER A 105 -7.51 6.35 -4.48
C SER A 105 -6.20 5.67 -4.08
N LEU A 106 -5.48 5.18 -5.09
CA LEU A 106 -4.10 4.75 -4.96
C LEU A 106 -3.14 5.97 -5.00
N PRO A 107 -1.99 5.92 -4.31
CA PRO A 107 -1.08 7.05 -4.21
C PRO A 107 -0.30 7.25 -5.51
N THR A 108 0.23 8.45 -5.73
CA THR A 108 1.33 8.65 -6.70
C THR A 108 2.68 8.42 -5.99
N PRO A 109 3.80 8.28 -6.73
CA PRO A 109 5.14 8.26 -6.12
C PRO A 109 5.40 9.43 -5.16
N LYS A 110 4.97 10.64 -5.53
CA LYS A 110 5.07 11.83 -4.67
C LYS A 110 4.32 11.65 -3.35
N ILE A 111 3.10 11.10 -3.40
CA ILE A 111 2.31 10.87 -2.19
C ILE A 111 2.94 9.78 -1.32
N VAL A 112 3.54 8.73 -1.91
CA VAL A 112 4.30 7.73 -1.14
C VAL A 112 5.46 8.38 -0.39
N ASP A 113 6.24 9.27 -1.01
CA ASP A 113 7.33 9.99 -0.34
C ASP A 113 6.84 10.89 0.79
N ILE A 114 5.71 11.57 0.60
CA ILE A 114 5.10 12.41 1.63
C ILE A 114 4.63 11.55 2.81
N ILE A 115 3.98 10.42 2.53
CA ILE A 115 3.58 9.44 3.55
C ILE A 115 4.80 8.97 4.32
N TYR A 116 5.89 8.60 3.64
CA TYR A 116 7.13 8.21 4.28
C TYR A 116 7.64 9.29 5.22
N LYS A 117 7.81 10.52 4.74
CA LYS A 117 8.28 11.66 5.55
C LYS A 117 7.40 11.90 6.78
N LYS A 118 6.08 11.80 6.63
CA LYS A 118 5.08 12.03 7.69
C LYS A 118 4.83 10.83 8.60
N SER A 119 5.31 9.64 8.25
CA SER A 119 5.11 8.43 9.03
C SER A 119 5.84 8.52 10.36
N ARG A 120 5.13 8.13 11.42
CA ARG A 120 5.65 8.08 12.79
C ARG A 120 6.68 6.98 12.95
N LEU A 121 6.45 5.85 12.28
CA LEU A 121 7.40 4.75 12.21
C LEU A 121 7.89 4.60 10.76
N LYS A 122 9.21 4.51 10.59
CA LYS A 122 9.86 4.15 9.33
C LYS A 122 10.65 2.88 9.62
N VAL A 123 10.46 1.85 8.79
CA VAL A 123 11.17 0.58 8.94
C VAL A 123 11.99 0.31 7.69
N GLU A 124 13.15 -0.30 7.89
CA GLU A 124 13.97 -0.74 6.77
C GLU A 124 13.27 -1.89 6.04
N PRO A 125 13.16 -1.83 4.70
CA PRO A 125 12.88 -2.96 3.82
C PRO A 125 13.51 -4.29 4.26
N PHE A 126 12.68 -5.32 4.41
CA PHE A 126 13.18 -6.69 4.50
C PHE A 126 13.03 -7.40 3.15
N ASN A 127 14.11 -8.01 2.67
CA ASN A 127 14.14 -8.76 1.42
C ASN A 127 14.46 -10.25 1.64
N TYR A 128 13.80 -11.12 0.87
CA TYR A 128 14.16 -12.53 0.75
C TYR A 128 15.11 -12.75 -0.43
N ILE A 129 16.00 -13.73 -0.30
CA ILE A 129 16.80 -14.23 -1.43
C ILE A 129 15.85 -14.89 -2.45
N PRO A 130 15.83 -14.45 -3.72
CA PRO A 130 14.96 -15.03 -4.73
C PRO A 130 15.22 -16.53 -4.92
N ARG A 131 14.16 -17.34 -4.93
CA ARG A 131 14.21 -18.79 -5.17
C ARG A 131 12.97 -19.23 -5.96
N GLY A 132 13.13 -19.42 -7.27
CA GLY A 132 12.01 -19.76 -8.14
C GLY A 132 10.88 -18.72 -8.05
N ASP A 133 9.64 -19.20 -8.04
CA ASP A 133 8.41 -18.43 -7.89
C ASP A 133 8.02 -18.15 -6.43
N ARG A 134 8.88 -18.54 -5.46
CA ARG A 134 8.57 -18.43 -4.02
C ARG A 134 8.09 -17.05 -3.64
N ASN A 135 8.64 -16.00 -4.25
CA ASN A 135 8.32 -14.61 -3.96
C ASN A 135 6.86 -14.22 -4.27
N GLU A 136 6.14 -15.03 -5.05
CA GLU A 136 4.75 -14.83 -5.49
C GLU A 136 3.76 -15.76 -4.74
N THR A 137 4.26 -16.51 -3.75
CA THR A 137 3.46 -17.48 -2.98
C THR A 137 2.74 -16.84 -1.80
N PRO A 138 1.51 -17.28 -1.46
CA PRO A 138 0.81 -16.80 -0.26
C PRO A 138 1.60 -17.01 1.04
N ASP A 139 2.42 -18.07 1.09
CA ASP A 139 3.25 -18.39 2.25
C ASP A 139 4.30 -17.31 2.50
N ILE A 140 4.99 -16.85 1.44
CA ILE A 140 5.98 -15.77 1.61
C ILE A 140 5.30 -14.42 1.89
N PHE A 141 4.09 -14.19 1.38
CA PHE A 141 3.32 -12.98 1.66
C PHE A 141 3.01 -12.91 3.16
N TYR A 142 2.54 -14.03 3.70
CA TYR A 142 2.21 -14.16 5.12
C TYR A 142 3.45 -14.01 5.99
N ASP A 143 4.54 -14.70 5.67
CA ASP A 143 5.82 -14.58 6.37
C ASP A 143 6.32 -13.13 6.37
N HIS A 144 6.26 -12.43 5.23
CA HIS A 144 6.68 -11.03 5.15
C HIS A 144 5.80 -10.12 6.02
N SER A 145 4.50 -10.37 6.06
CA SER A 145 3.60 -9.67 6.97
C SER A 145 4.01 -9.86 8.43
N ARG A 146 4.43 -11.07 8.84
CA ARG A 146 4.95 -11.33 10.20
C ARG A 146 6.22 -10.55 10.48
N VAL A 147 7.14 -10.45 9.51
CA VAL A 147 8.36 -9.64 9.63
C VAL A 147 8.02 -8.18 9.90
N ILE A 148 7.08 -7.59 9.14
CA ILE A 148 6.67 -6.18 9.35
C ILE A 148 6.06 -5.99 10.74
N PHE A 149 5.18 -6.88 11.19
CA PHE A 149 4.62 -6.78 12.54
C PHE A 149 5.67 -6.96 13.65
N ALA A 150 6.68 -7.81 13.42
CA ALA A 150 7.81 -7.93 14.32
C ALA A 150 8.66 -6.64 14.35
N GLN A 151 8.90 -5.99 13.21
CA GLN A 151 9.58 -4.70 13.15
C GLN A 151 8.79 -3.61 13.91
N ILE A 152 7.46 -3.56 13.76
CA ILE A 152 6.59 -2.65 14.51
C ILE A 152 6.76 -2.86 16.02
N LYS A 153 6.68 -4.12 16.47
CA LYS A 153 6.83 -4.48 17.88
C LYS A 153 8.23 -4.16 18.41
N ALA A 154 9.27 -4.48 17.66
CA ALA A 154 10.66 -4.21 18.03
C ALA A 154 10.95 -2.72 18.18
N ALA A 155 10.27 -1.87 17.39
CA ALA A 155 10.32 -0.42 17.52
C ALA A 155 9.48 0.15 18.69
N GLY A 156 8.86 -0.69 19.51
CA GLY A 156 8.03 -0.28 20.66
C GLY A 156 6.63 0.21 20.28
N TYR A 157 6.18 -0.07 19.06
CA TYR A 157 4.86 0.33 18.56
C TYR A 157 3.88 -0.84 18.49
N LYS A 158 2.60 -0.52 18.27
CA LYS A 158 1.53 -1.48 17.99
C LYS A 158 1.09 -1.37 16.53
N PRO A 159 0.53 -2.43 15.92
CA PRO A 159 -0.13 -2.35 14.62
C PRO A 159 -1.13 -1.19 14.58
N GLY A 160 -1.17 -0.47 13.46
CA GLY A 160 -1.95 0.76 13.31
C GLY A 160 -1.18 2.05 13.61
N VAL A 161 0.07 1.98 14.06
CA VAL A 161 0.98 3.14 13.98
C VAL A 161 1.10 3.60 12.53
N PHE A 162 1.14 4.91 12.28
CA PHE A 162 1.35 5.42 10.93
C PHE A 162 2.77 5.08 10.47
N ILE A 163 2.87 4.04 9.64
CA ILE A 163 4.12 3.38 9.23
C ILE A 163 4.34 3.50 7.73
N ALA A 164 5.60 3.55 7.29
CA ALA A 164 6.00 3.44 5.88
C ALA A 164 7.38 2.79 5.71
N GLY A 165 7.74 2.50 4.46
CA GLY A 165 9.08 2.03 4.04
C GLY A 165 9.14 0.53 3.72
N SER A 166 8.28 -0.29 4.32
CA SER A 166 8.39 -1.76 4.25
C SER A 166 7.96 -2.39 2.92
N LYS A 167 7.19 -1.70 2.08
CA LYS A 167 6.67 -2.23 0.80
C LYS A 167 6.99 -1.30 -0.37
N LYS A 168 6.90 -1.87 -1.57
CA LYS A 168 6.72 -1.18 -2.85
C LYS A 168 5.23 -0.91 -3.01
N ASP A 169 4.84 0.34 -2.94
CA ASP A 169 3.45 0.76 -3.13
C ASP A 169 3.03 0.56 -4.59
N ILE A 170 1.83 0.02 -4.82
CA ILE A 170 1.16 0.12 -6.12
C ILE A 170 0.70 1.57 -6.29
N VAL A 171 1.16 2.22 -7.37
CA VAL A 171 0.99 3.67 -7.56
C VAL A 171 0.31 4.03 -8.87
N ILE A 172 -0.28 5.22 -8.90
CA ILE A 172 -0.77 5.88 -10.12
C ILE A 172 0.33 6.79 -10.67
N SER A 173 0.65 6.65 -11.96
CA SER A 173 1.62 7.50 -12.66
C SER A 173 1.33 7.58 -14.16
N SER A 174 2.08 8.41 -14.89
CA SER A 174 1.95 8.54 -16.35
C SER A 174 2.18 7.22 -17.10
N LYS A 175 2.85 6.25 -16.47
CA LYS A 175 3.10 4.91 -17.02
C LYS A 175 1.84 4.09 -17.23
N LEU A 176 0.68 4.49 -16.69
CA LEU A 176 -0.61 3.87 -17.06
C LEU A 176 -0.95 4.09 -18.54
N GLN A 177 -0.38 5.12 -19.17
CA GLN A 177 -0.56 5.43 -20.59
C GLN A 177 0.52 4.83 -21.49
N ASP A 178 1.43 4.02 -20.94
CA ASP A 178 2.50 3.38 -21.71
C ASP A 178 1.89 2.36 -22.68
N SER A 179 1.76 2.74 -23.96
CA SER A 179 1.17 1.90 -25.00
C SER A 179 1.98 0.63 -25.29
N LEU A 180 3.25 0.59 -24.90
CA LEU A 180 4.10 -0.60 -25.01
C LEU A 180 3.94 -1.55 -23.83
N ARG A 181 3.31 -1.10 -22.73
CA ARG A 181 3.13 -1.88 -21.50
C ARG A 181 1.70 -1.75 -20.95
N PRO A 182 0.67 -2.05 -21.77
CA PRO A 182 -0.72 -1.94 -21.33
C PRO A 182 -1.02 -2.94 -20.21
N GLY A 183 -1.68 -2.47 -19.15
CA GLY A 183 -2.10 -3.33 -18.03
C GLY A 183 -0.95 -3.80 -17.13
N HIS A 184 0.22 -3.17 -17.18
CA HIS A 184 1.32 -3.45 -16.26
C HIS A 184 1.09 -2.82 -14.88
N VAL A 185 1.53 -3.50 -13.82
CA VAL A 185 1.53 -2.93 -12.47
C VAL A 185 2.62 -1.85 -12.39
N ILE A 186 2.34 -0.75 -11.70
CA ILE A 186 3.33 0.30 -11.45
C ILE A 186 3.64 0.28 -9.96
N ILE A 187 4.91 0.08 -9.63
CA ILE A 187 5.38 0.00 -8.25
C ILE A 187 6.44 1.06 -7.97
N TYR A 188 6.45 1.56 -6.75
CA TYR A 188 7.39 2.58 -6.27
C TYR A 188 7.59 2.49 -4.76
N GLY A 189 8.76 2.89 -4.26
CA GLY A 189 9.00 3.10 -2.84
C GLY A 189 10.01 2.10 -2.26
N TRP A 190 9.62 1.36 -1.23
CA TRP A 190 10.52 0.47 -0.48
C TRP A 190 11.73 1.26 0.04
N HIS A 191 11.44 2.31 0.80
CA HIS A 191 12.41 3.34 1.15
C HIS A 191 13.41 2.87 2.22
N ARG A 192 14.68 3.18 2.00
CA ARG A 192 15.71 3.15 3.06
C ARG A 192 15.34 4.09 4.21
N LEU A 193 15.96 3.94 5.38
CA LEU A 193 15.75 4.84 6.52
C LEU A 193 16.08 6.33 6.25
N ASP A 194 16.90 6.63 5.25
CA ASP A 194 17.19 8.02 4.82
C ASP A 194 16.09 8.61 3.90
N GLY A 195 15.09 7.82 3.53
CA GLY A 195 14.01 8.21 2.63
C GLY A 195 14.32 8.07 1.15
N THR A 196 15.44 7.44 0.77
CA THR A 196 15.74 7.08 -0.62
C THR A 196 14.90 5.86 -1.03
N PRO A 197 14.09 5.93 -2.11
CA PRO A 197 13.37 4.76 -2.60
C PRO A 197 14.34 3.72 -3.18
N ILE A 198 14.24 2.46 -2.75
CA ILE A 198 14.99 1.35 -3.39
C ILE A 198 14.32 0.98 -4.71
N GLN A 199 12.99 1.03 -4.77
CA GLN A 199 12.21 0.78 -5.97
C GLN A 199 11.88 2.12 -6.67
N PRO A 200 12.55 2.47 -7.79
CA PRO A 200 12.11 3.58 -8.63
C PRO A 200 10.78 3.24 -9.31
N VAL A 201 10.15 4.23 -9.94
CA VAL A 201 8.86 4.04 -10.64
C VAL A 201 9.06 3.02 -11.75
N TYR A 202 8.44 1.84 -11.62
CA TYR A 202 8.69 0.70 -12.48
C TYR A 202 7.39 0.05 -12.94
N ASN A 203 7.26 -0.19 -14.25
CA ASN A 203 6.13 -0.88 -14.88
C ASN A 203 6.57 -2.11 -15.71
N GLY A 204 7.68 -2.76 -15.36
CA GLY A 204 8.17 -3.90 -16.14
C GLY A 204 7.42 -5.21 -15.90
N HIS A 205 6.58 -5.28 -14.87
CA HIS A 205 5.78 -6.47 -14.56
C HIS A 205 4.34 -6.36 -15.06
N LEU A 206 3.78 -7.47 -15.55
CA LEU A 206 2.37 -7.56 -15.91
C LEU A 206 1.47 -7.28 -14.70
N GLY A 207 0.25 -6.80 -14.92
CA GLY A 207 -0.72 -6.54 -13.85
C GLY A 207 -1.16 -7.78 -13.05
N ARG A 208 -0.80 -8.99 -13.50
CA ARG A 208 -1.02 -10.23 -12.74
C ARG A 208 0.13 -10.59 -11.80
N TYR A 209 1.26 -9.89 -11.90
CA TYR A 209 2.43 -10.12 -11.05
C TYR A 209 2.18 -9.56 -9.64
N VAL A 210 2.28 -10.44 -8.64
CA VAL A 210 2.10 -10.09 -7.23
C VAL A 210 3.27 -10.65 -6.44
N ASP A 211 4.06 -9.77 -5.86
CA ASP A 211 5.25 -10.12 -5.07
C ASP A 211 5.02 -9.75 -3.59
N TYR A 212 5.67 -10.47 -2.67
CA TYR A 212 5.58 -10.21 -1.24
C TYR A 212 5.89 -8.76 -0.86
N SER A 213 6.74 -8.08 -1.63
CA SER A 213 7.14 -6.71 -1.40
C SER A 213 6.09 -5.69 -1.85
N HIS A 214 5.04 -6.08 -2.58
CA HIS A 214 3.96 -5.17 -2.97
C HIS A 214 3.11 -4.77 -1.75
N GLY A 215 2.65 -3.52 -1.76
CA GLY A 215 1.75 -2.96 -0.76
C GLY A 215 0.70 -2.08 -1.40
N VAL A 216 -0.52 -2.13 -0.86
CA VAL A 216 -1.62 -1.24 -1.26
C VAL A 216 -1.95 -0.32 -0.09
N ARG A 217 -1.85 0.98 -0.28
CA ARG A 217 -2.19 1.99 0.72
C ARG A 217 -3.24 2.93 0.16
N LEU A 218 -4.36 3.08 0.86
CA LEU A 218 -5.47 3.90 0.37
C LEU A 218 -5.39 5.34 0.86
N ILE A 219 -5.73 6.26 -0.04
CA ILE A 219 -5.91 7.69 0.21
C ILE A 219 -7.40 7.99 0.05
N CYS A 220 -8.04 8.66 1.00
CA CYS A 220 -9.42 9.11 0.82
C CYS A 220 -9.52 10.04 -0.40
N ASP A 221 -10.54 9.85 -1.24
CA ASP A 221 -10.76 10.70 -2.42
C ASP A 221 -11.02 12.16 -2.04
N THR A 222 -11.64 12.40 -0.89
CA THR A 222 -11.87 13.77 -0.41
C THR A 222 -10.62 14.29 0.28
N ILE A 223 -9.90 15.19 -0.40
CA ILE A 223 -8.75 15.91 0.14
C ILE A 223 -9.08 17.37 0.41
N LYS A 224 -8.19 18.11 1.06
CA LYS A 224 -8.34 19.56 1.20
C LYS A 224 -7.14 20.33 0.66
N ILE A 225 -7.40 21.37 -0.11
CA ILE A 225 -6.40 22.36 -0.58
C ILE A 225 -6.88 23.72 -0.08
N ASP A 226 -6.07 24.39 0.73
CA ASP A 226 -6.40 25.66 1.40
C ASP A 226 -7.74 25.64 2.14
N GLY A 227 -8.05 24.50 2.76
CA GLY A 227 -9.29 24.29 3.52
C GLY A 227 -10.51 23.90 2.69
N LYS A 228 -10.47 24.07 1.37
CA LYS A 228 -11.54 23.66 0.43
C LYS A 228 -11.40 22.18 0.07
N LYS A 229 -12.52 21.47 -0.07
CA LYS A 229 -12.55 20.05 -0.45
C LYS A 229 -12.35 19.88 -1.95
N TYR A 230 -11.58 18.86 -2.33
CA TYR A 230 -11.37 18.44 -3.72
C TYR A 230 -11.43 16.92 -3.81
N ASN A 231 -11.73 16.40 -5.01
CA ASN A 231 -11.51 15.00 -5.33
C ASN A 231 -10.03 14.79 -5.72
N TYR A 232 -9.40 13.76 -5.15
CA TYR A 232 -7.99 13.43 -5.36
C TYR A 232 -7.66 13.20 -6.84
N ARG A 233 -8.50 12.45 -7.56
CA ARG A 233 -8.29 12.12 -8.98
C ARG A 233 -8.51 13.33 -9.88
N ASP A 234 -9.46 14.19 -9.55
CA ASP A 234 -9.68 15.43 -10.32
C ASP A 234 -8.48 16.36 -10.20
N VAL A 235 -7.87 16.46 -9.01
CA VAL A 235 -6.64 17.25 -8.82
C VAL A 235 -5.48 16.67 -9.64
N LEU A 236 -5.37 15.35 -9.78
CA LEU A 236 -4.34 14.75 -10.65
C LEU A 236 -4.51 15.08 -12.14
N ARG A 237 -5.73 15.42 -12.58
CA ARG A 237 -6.05 15.85 -13.95
C ARG A 237 -6.00 17.37 -14.13
N ASP A 238 -6.01 18.13 -13.04
CA ASP A 238 -6.05 19.59 -13.06
C ASP A 238 -4.73 20.16 -13.59
N THR A 239 -4.80 21.10 -14.52
CA THR A 239 -3.61 21.67 -15.19
C THR A 239 -2.71 22.49 -14.27
N LEU A 240 -3.25 22.99 -13.16
CA LEU A 240 -2.53 23.79 -12.19
C LEU A 240 -2.15 22.98 -10.95
N LEU A 241 -3.11 22.25 -10.38
CA LEU A 241 -3.00 21.65 -9.05
C LEU A 241 -2.35 20.25 -9.04
N TYR A 242 -2.19 19.59 -10.20
CA TYR A 242 -1.65 18.22 -10.24
C TYR A 242 -0.26 18.09 -9.59
N THR A 243 0.57 19.14 -9.67
CA THR A 243 1.90 19.18 -9.06
C THR A 243 1.84 19.08 -7.54
N LEU A 244 0.71 19.38 -6.89
CA LEU A 244 0.54 19.19 -5.46
C LEU A 244 0.49 17.70 -5.07
N LEU A 245 0.13 16.84 -6.01
CA LEU A 245 -0.06 15.40 -5.81
C LEU A 245 0.87 14.55 -6.68
N SER A 246 1.55 15.09 -7.69
CA SER A 246 2.41 14.35 -8.60
C SER A 246 3.71 15.12 -8.91
N ASN A 247 4.78 14.40 -9.27
CA ASN A 247 6.04 14.96 -9.76
C ASN A 247 6.21 14.78 -11.28
N GLU A 248 5.15 14.38 -11.97
CA GLU A 248 5.15 14.26 -13.44
C GLU A 248 5.20 15.64 -14.10
N ASP A 249 5.63 15.73 -15.35
CA ASP A 249 5.73 17.01 -16.07
C ASP A 249 4.39 17.55 -16.58
N LYS A 250 3.36 16.70 -16.58
CA LYS A 250 2.01 17.00 -17.06
C LYS A 250 0.95 16.38 -16.14
N PRO A 251 -0.27 16.93 -16.11
CA PRO A 251 -1.40 16.28 -15.46
C PRO A 251 -1.63 14.88 -16.03
N LEU A 252 -2.06 13.97 -15.17
CA LEU A 252 -2.34 12.60 -15.56
C LEU A 252 -3.65 12.54 -16.35
N VAL A 253 -3.68 11.79 -17.44
CA VAL A 253 -4.94 11.52 -18.17
C VAL A 253 -5.67 10.33 -17.53
N ILE A 254 -4.90 9.28 -17.19
CA ILE A 254 -5.40 8.07 -16.53
C ILE A 254 -5.00 8.13 -15.05
N THR A 255 -5.98 8.05 -14.16
CA THR A 255 -5.78 8.15 -12.70
C THR A 255 -6.29 6.91 -11.94
N SER A 256 -6.50 5.81 -12.65
CA SER A 256 -7.02 4.56 -12.10
C SER A 256 -6.63 3.40 -13.01
N TYR A 257 -6.42 2.23 -12.43
CA TYR A 257 -6.35 0.98 -13.19
C TYR A 257 -7.74 0.58 -13.71
N SER A 258 -7.77 -0.22 -14.78
CA SER A 258 -8.97 -0.95 -15.18
C SER A 258 -9.05 -2.27 -14.42
N TYR A 259 -10.27 -2.75 -14.13
CA TYR A 259 -10.54 -4.01 -13.43
C TYR A 259 -11.88 -4.62 -13.85
#